data_AF-A0A7S0I067-F1
#
_entry.id   AF-A0A7S0I067-F1
#
_cell.length_a   1.000
_cell.length_b   1.000
_cell.length_c   1.000
_cell.angle_alpha   90.00
_cell.angle_beta   90.00
_cell.angle_gamma   90.00
#
_symmetry.space_group_name_H-M   'P 1'
#
loop_
_entity.id
_entity.type
_entity.pdbx_description
1 polymer ?
#
loop_
_entity_poly.entity_id
_entity_poly.type
_entity_poly.pdbx_seq_one_letter_code
_entity_poly.pdbx_strand_id
1 'polypeptide(L)'
;SPTQCPPGRYSPELGGTSASVCRDCPAGSACVAGSVAPAVCSAGSFSDQANATACTTCDAGKYQSSSGQTSCKPCSAGSYCIRGSSAPSPCREGTYGNVTGLTNQRGCLQCPAGSACPTGSEQPSVCTPGSYANETNLPSCLRCAAGTYQSGEGNTTCDLCPESYWCAAGSSAPTPCAAGTYGGSKGLQRAEQCTECPAGSWCSAGVLIPCGIATYNDQPGASNQGACTQCPDNAVSVQ
;
A
#
# COMPACT_ATOMS: atom_id res chain seq x y z
N SER A 1 34.07 1.67 59.21
CA SER A 1 33.87 1.04 57.90
C SER A 1 33.09 1.98 56.99
N PRO A 2 33.32 1.98 55.67
CA PRO A 2 32.52 2.75 54.72
C PRO A 2 31.04 2.33 54.78
N THR A 3 30.13 3.29 54.70
CA THR A 3 28.68 3.07 54.71
C THR A 3 28.18 3.08 53.27
N GLN A 4 27.62 1.97 52.81
CA GLN A 4 27.03 1.88 51.47
C GLN A 4 25.69 2.62 51.41
N CYS A 5 25.41 3.29 50.30
CA CYS A 5 24.10 3.87 50.09
C CYS A 5 23.03 2.76 49.99
N PRO A 6 21.86 2.94 50.63
CA PRO A 6 20.77 2.00 50.50
C PRO A 6 20.23 1.98 49.06
N PRO A 7 19.50 0.93 48.65
CA PRO A 7 18.80 0.89 47.37
C PRO A 7 17.99 2.16 47.13
N GLY A 8 17.98 2.63 45.88
CA GLY A 8 17.32 3.87 45.50
C GLY A 8 18.17 5.13 45.74
N ARG A 9 19.39 5.00 46.26
CA ARG A 9 20.32 6.11 46.42
C ARG A 9 21.72 5.78 45.89
N TYR A 10 22.49 6.82 45.57
CA TYR A 10 23.87 6.69 45.10
C TYR A 10 24.81 7.72 45.73
N SER A 11 26.12 7.45 45.71
CA SER A 11 27.15 8.41 46.11
C SER A 11 28.34 8.38 45.15
N PRO A 12 28.67 9.50 44.47
CA PRO A 12 29.86 9.57 43.62
C PRO A 12 31.17 9.54 44.43
N GLU A 13 31.12 9.80 45.73
CA GLU A 13 32.28 9.79 46.63
C GLU A 13 32.48 8.40 47.24
N LEU A 14 33.66 7.82 47.05
CA LEU A 14 34.09 6.57 47.68
C LEU A 14 34.52 6.82 49.13
N GLY A 15 34.12 5.95 50.06
CA GLY A 15 34.59 5.98 51.45
C GLY A 15 33.74 6.82 52.41
N GLY A 16 32.56 7.28 52.00
CA GLY A 16 31.60 7.94 52.89
C GLY A 16 31.28 7.09 54.12
N THR A 17 31.29 7.70 55.30
CA THR A 17 31.04 7.01 56.58
C THR A 17 29.58 7.13 57.05
N SER A 18 28.75 7.89 56.35
CA SER A 18 27.34 8.12 56.69
C SER A 18 26.43 8.03 55.47
N ALA A 19 25.26 7.42 55.64
CA ALA A 19 24.19 7.35 54.63
C ALA A 19 23.58 8.72 54.30
N SER A 20 23.89 9.77 55.07
CA SER A 20 23.47 11.15 54.80
C SER A 20 24.15 11.79 53.59
N VAL A 21 25.25 11.20 53.09
CA VAL A 21 25.94 11.67 51.86
C VAL A 21 25.24 11.17 50.58
N CYS A 22 24.37 10.19 50.71
CA CYS A 22 23.70 9.55 49.59
C CYS A 22 22.65 10.47 48.94
N ARG A 23 22.73 10.59 47.62
CA ARG A 23 21.78 11.33 46.79
C ARG A 23 20.67 10.40 46.31
N ASP A 24 19.47 10.94 46.19
CA ASP A 24 18.32 10.21 45.64
C ASP A 24 18.59 9.82 44.18
N CYS A 25 18.20 8.60 43.79
CA CYS A 25 18.30 8.18 42.40
C CYS A 25 17.31 8.99 41.56
N PRO A 26 17.75 9.69 40.50
CA PRO A 26 16.85 10.46 39.65
C PRO A 26 15.93 9.54 38.83
N ALA A 27 14.73 10.04 38.50
CA ALA A 27 13.85 9.37 37.56
C ALA A 27 14.56 9.16 36.20
N GLY A 28 14.16 8.11 35.48
CA GLY A 28 14.85 7.64 34.27
C GLY A 28 16.12 6.83 34.57
N SER A 29 16.47 6.62 35.83
CA SER A 29 17.58 5.78 36.26
C SER A 29 17.19 4.84 37.40
N ALA A 30 18.05 3.85 37.68
CA ALA A 30 17.93 2.92 38.78
C ALA A 30 19.24 2.85 39.58
N CYS A 31 19.13 2.72 40.91
CA CYS A 31 20.27 2.64 41.81
C CYS A 31 20.11 1.44 42.74
N VAL A 32 20.97 0.45 42.60
CA VAL A 32 21.06 -0.69 43.53
C VAL A 32 21.87 -0.29 44.78
N ALA A 33 21.87 -1.13 45.81
CA ALA A 33 22.69 -0.86 47.00
C ALA A 33 24.16 -0.64 46.62
N GLY A 34 24.76 0.43 47.15
CA GLY A 34 26.15 0.79 46.88
C GLY A 34 26.43 1.42 45.50
N SER A 35 25.40 1.80 44.74
CA SER A 35 25.58 2.53 43.48
C SER A 35 26.43 3.80 43.66
N VAL A 36 27.44 3.96 42.81
CA VAL A 36 28.28 5.18 42.78
C VAL A 36 27.79 6.21 41.76
N ALA A 37 26.95 5.78 40.83
CA ALA A 37 26.26 6.62 39.86
C ALA A 37 24.89 5.99 39.51
N PRO A 38 23.90 6.78 39.08
CA PRO A 38 22.63 6.24 38.59
C PRO A 38 22.82 5.42 37.31
N ALA A 39 22.25 4.22 37.25
CA ALA A 39 22.19 3.44 36.03
C ALA A 39 21.02 3.91 35.17
N VAL A 40 21.32 4.62 34.09
CA VAL A 40 20.30 5.16 33.17
C VAL A 40 19.51 4.01 32.53
N CYS A 41 18.18 4.09 32.55
CA CYS A 41 17.34 3.10 31.90
C CYS A 41 17.58 3.11 30.39
N SER A 42 17.93 1.97 29.82
CA SER A 42 18.14 1.82 28.38
C SER A 42 16.83 1.98 27.61
N ALA A 43 16.93 2.20 26.30
CA ALA A 43 15.78 2.10 25.40
C ALA A 43 15.02 0.77 25.64
N GLY A 44 13.69 0.81 25.55
CA GLY A 44 12.79 -0.29 25.92
C GLY A 44 12.49 -0.40 27.41
N SER A 45 13.03 0.49 28.26
CA SER A 45 12.74 0.56 29.69
C SER A 45 12.64 2.01 30.18
N PHE A 46 12.06 2.22 31.36
CA PHE A 46 11.84 3.53 31.97
C PHE A 46 11.90 3.45 33.50
N SER A 47 11.94 4.60 34.16
CA SER A 47 11.75 4.72 35.60
C SER A 47 11.03 6.05 35.89
N ASP A 48 9.81 5.99 36.40
CA ASP A 48 8.93 7.16 36.61
C ASP A 48 9.12 7.81 37.99
N GLN A 49 9.75 7.10 38.92
CA GLN A 49 9.93 7.54 40.31
C GLN A 49 11.38 7.89 40.63
N ALA A 50 11.55 8.87 41.52
CA ALA A 50 12.81 9.05 42.24
C ALA A 50 13.03 7.84 43.17
N ASN A 51 14.29 7.49 43.41
CA ASN A 51 14.71 6.36 44.23
C ASN A 51 14.38 4.97 43.68
N ALA A 52 14.18 4.84 42.36
CA ALA A 52 14.00 3.53 41.74
C ALA A 52 15.23 2.64 41.92
N THR A 53 14.99 1.36 42.22
CA THR A 53 16.03 0.34 42.40
C THR A 53 16.27 -0.50 41.15
N ALA A 54 15.32 -0.46 40.20
CA ALA A 54 15.38 -1.12 38.91
C ALA A 54 14.65 -0.30 37.85
N CYS A 55 15.04 -0.48 36.59
CA CYS A 55 14.29 0.05 35.46
C CYS A 55 13.12 -0.88 35.12
N THR A 56 11.97 -0.28 34.84
CA THR A 56 10.76 -0.99 34.41
C THR A 56 10.80 -1.15 32.90
N THR A 57 10.71 -2.39 32.43
CA THR A 57 10.59 -2.69 31.00
C THR A 57 9.27 -2.15 30.46
N CYS A 58 9.26 -1.60 29.24
CA CYS A 58 8.00 -1.25 28.57
C CYS A 58 7.13 -2.49 28.40
N ASP A 59 5.87 -2.42 28.83
CA ASP A 59 4.89 -3.47 28.57
C ASP A 59 4.62 -3.60 27.06
N ALA A 60 4.11 -4.76 26.65
CA ALA A 60 3.69 -4.96 25.27
C ALA A 60 2.63 -3.92 24.86
N GLY A 61 2.69 -3.49 23.59
CA GLY A 61 1.91 -2.35 23.09
C GLY A 61 2.56 -0.99 23.37
N LYS A 62 3.68 -0.94 24.10
CA LYS A 62 4.44 0.28 24.33
C LYS A 62 5.92 0.09 23.98
N TYR A 63 6.58 1.21 23.70
CA TYR A 63 8.01 1.26 23.42
C TYR A 63 8.65 2.52 23.99
N GLN A 64 9.98 2.54 24.00
CA GLN A 64 10.74 3.73 24.30
C GLN A 64 12.07 3.73 23.55
N SER A 65 12.28 4.69 22.66
CA SER A 65 13.45 4.75 21.77
C SER A 65 14.67 5.38 22.41
N SER A 66 14.48 6.21 23.43
CA SER A 66 15.56 6.93 24.10
C SER A 66 15.87 6.33 25.48
N SER A 67 17.12 6.41 25.91
CA SER A 67 17.50 6.10 27.29
C SER A 67 17.10 7.22 28.25
N GLY A 68 17.04 6.91 29.55
CA GLY A 68 16.81 7.90 30.60
C GLY A 68 15.37 8.40 30.70
N GLN A 69 14.43 7.64 30.14
CA GLN A 69 13.05 8.06 30.01
C GLN A 69 12.22 7.65 31.22
N THR A 70 11.18 8.43 31.50
CA THR A 70 10.30 8.24 32.66
C THR A 70 8.98 7.58 32.31
N SER A 71 8.76 7.25 31.04
CA SER A 71 7.56 6.54 30.58
C SER A 71 7.80 5.85 29.24
N CYS A 72 6.93 4.91 28.89
CA CYS A 72 6.87 4.32 27.55
C CYS A 72 5.68 4.89 26.76
N LYS A 73 5.86 5.05 25.45
CA LYS A 73 4.85 5.54 24.52
C LYS A 73 4.10 4.37 23.89
N PRO A 74 2.79 4.48 23.62
CA PRO A 74 2.06 3.45 22.89
C PRO A 74 2.58 3.34 21.45
N CYS A 75 2.48 2.15 20.88
CA CYS A 75 2.85 1.94 19.48
C CYS A 75 1.75 2.48 18.57
N SER A 76 2.13 3.16 17.50
CA SER A 76 1.18 3.77 16.58
C SER A 76 0.37 2.72 15.84
N ALA A 77 -0.73 3.15 15.21
CA ALA A 77 -1.41 2.35 14.21
C ALA A 77 -0.40 1.89 13.13
N GLY A 78 -0.71 0.77 12.48
CA GLY A 78 0.18 0.10 11.53
C GLY A 78 1.39 -0.60 12.15
N SER A 79 1.56 -0.57 13.48
CA SER A 79 2.69 -1.19 14.17
C SER A 79 2.29 -1.85 15.49
N TYR A 80 3.14 -2.77 15.95
CA TYR A 80 3.02 -3.43 17.24
C TYR A 80 4.33 -3.39 18.02
N CYS A 81 4.26 -3.61 19.33
CA CYS A 81 5.43 -3.71 20.19
C CYS A 81 5.32 -4.87 21.15
N ILE A 82 6.37 -5.68 21.17
CA ILE A 82 6.53 -6.71 22.18
C ILE A 82 7.10 -6.08 23.46
N ARG A 83 7.05 -6.81 24.58
CA ARG A 83 7.60 -6.34 25.85
C ARG A 83 9.07 -5.96 25.69
N GLY A 84 9.44 -4.76 26.11
CA GLY A 84 10.81 -4.24 26.03
C GLY A 84 11.22 -3.69 24.67
N SER A 85 10.28 -3.47 23.75
CA SER A 85 10.57 -2.82 22.47
C SER A 85 11.21 -1.44 22.66
N SER A 86 12.36 -1.23 22.02
CA SER A 86 12.95 0.10 21.84
C SER A 86 12.41 0.83 20.60
N ALA A 87 11.77 0.10 19.69
CA ALA A 87 11.11 0.64 18.50
C ALA A 87 9.86 -0.19 18.15
N PRO A 88 8.84 0.42 17.50
CA PRO A 88 7.71 -0.30 16.95
C PRO A 88 8.13 -1.22 15.80
N SER A 89 7.50 -2.39 15.72
CA SER A 89 7.59 -3.30 14.60
C SER A 89 6.37 -3.12 13.70
N PRO A 90 6.53 -2.83 12.40
CA PRO A 90 5.38 -2.63 11.52
C PRO A 90 4.58 -3.93 11.34
N CYS A 91 3.28 -3.80 11.12
CA CYS A 91 2.47 -4.88 10.59
C CYS A 91 3.05 -5.30 9.23
N ARG A 92 3.29 -6.61 9.05
CA ARG A 92 3.78 -7.16 7.78
C ARG A 92 2.85 -6.81 6.62
N GLU A 93 3.40 -6.73 5.42
CA GLU A 93 2.61 -6.56 4.20
C GLU A 93 1.47 -7.61 4.08
N GLY A 94 0.36 -7.20 3.47
CA GLY A 94 -0.89 -7.97 3.48
C GLY A 94 -1.66 -7.88 4.80
N THR A 95 -1.15 -7.15 5.81
CA THR A 95 -1.88 -6.85 7.04
C THR A 95 -1.84 -5.36 7.37
N TYR A 96 -2.79 -4.90 8.17
CA TYR A 96 -2.86 -3.51 8.62
C TYR A 96 -3.21 -3.44 10.12
N GLY A 97 -2.81 -2.37 10.80
CA GLY A 97 -3.15 -2.13 12.21
C GLY A 97 -3.97 -0.86 12.35
N ASN A 98 -5.27 -0.97 12.62
CA ASN A 98 -6.16 0.20 12.70
C ASN A 98 -6.24 0.84 14.10
N VAL A 99 -5.48 0.33 15.06
CA VAL A 99 -5.47 0.80 16.44
C VAL A 99 -4.04 0.97 16.95
N THR A 100 -3.87 1.84 17.93
CA THR A 100 -2.60 1.98 18.66
C THR A 100 -2.45 0.86 19.70
N GLY A 101 -1.22 0.60 20.12
CA GLY A 101 -0.93 -0.30 21.23
C GLY A 101 -1.01 -1.79 20.92
N LEU A 102 -0.91 -2.20 19.64
CA LEU A 102 -0.84 -3.62 19.29
C LEU A 102 0.39 -4.27 19.94
N THR A 103 0.20 -5.49 20.46
CA THR A 103 1.21 -6.18 21.26
C THR A 103 2.05 -7.17 20.46
N ASN A 104 1.55 -7.61 19.30
CA ASN A 104 2.24 -8.54 18.40
C ASN A 104 1.58 -8.54 17.01
N GLN A 105 2.22 -9.20 16.05
CA GLN A 105 1.76 -9.34 14.67
C GLN A 105 0.37 -9.98 14.50
N ARG A 106 -0.12 -10.80 15.45
CA ARG A 106 -1.48 -11.37 15.37
C ARG A 106 -2.56 -10.33 15.65
N GLY A 107 -2.19 -9.19 16.23
CA GLY A 107 -3.08 -8.04 16.38
C GLY A 107 -3.29 -7.25 15.09
N CYS A 108 -2.47 -7.47 14.05
CA CYS A 108 -2.68 -6.88 12.73
C CYS A 108 -3.80 -7.62 12.00
N LEU A 109 -4.70 -6.86 11.37
CA LEU A 109 -5.84 -7.36 10.61
C LEU A 109 -5.43 -7.72 9.18
N GLN A 110 -6.09 -8.72 8.60
CA GLN A 110 -5.85 -9.14 7.22
C GLN A 110 -6.34 -8.08 6.23
N CYS A 111 -5.56 -7.81 5.18
CA CYS A 111 -6.00 -6.93 4.12
C CYS A 111 -7.18 -7.56 3.34
N PRO A 112 -8.32 -6.88 3.18
CA PRO A 112 -9.44 -7.42 2.42
C PRO A 112 -9.16 -7.43 0.92
N ALA A 113 -9.84 -8.32 0.18
CA ALA A 113 -9.87 -8.27 -1.27
C ALA A 113 -10.41 -6.91 -1.76
N GLY A 114 -10.00 -6.49 -2.94
CA GLY A 114 -10.24 -5.14 -3.47
C GLY A 114 -9.33 -4.06 -2.88
N SER A 115 -8.45 -4.39 -1.93
CA SER A 115 -7.49 -3.46 -1.35
C SER A 115 -6.10 -4.08 -1.23
N ALA A 116 -5.11 -3.22 -0.98
CA ALA A 116 -3.74 -3.60 -0.70
C ALA A 116 -3.24 -2.95 0.59
N CYS A 117 -2.36 -3.65 1.29
CA CYS A 117 -1.80 -3.20 2.56
C CYS A 117 -0.27 -3.40 2.53
N PRO A 118 0.49 -2.38 2.11
CA PRO A 118 1.94 -2.36 2.28
C PRO A 118 2.36 -2.54 3.75
N THR A 119 3.64 -2.83 3.96
CA THR A 119 4.19 -2.92 5.33
C THR A 119 3.91 -1.64 6.11
N GLY A 120 3.36 -1.77 7.32
CA GLY A 120 3.04 -0.64 8.18
C GLY A 120 1.71 0.06 7.89
N SER A 121 0.85 -0.51 7.03
CA SER A 121 -0.48 0.06 6.76
C SER A 121 -1.32 0.26 8.02
N GLU A 122 -1.89 1.45 8.17
CA GLU A 122 -2.88 1.74 9.23
C GLU A 122 -4.30 1.38 8.79
N GLN A 123 -4.54 1.37 7.47
CA GLN A 123 -5.81 1.00 6.84
C GLN A 123 -5.54 0.40 5.44
N PRO A 124 -6.49 -0.39 4.90
CA PRO A 124 -6.40 -0.89 3.53
C PRO A 124 -6.43 0.26 2.51
N SER A 125 -5.57 0.17 1.49
CA SER A 125 -5.57 1.07 0.33
C SER A 125 -6.41 0.44 -0.78
N VAL A 126 -7.57 1.01 -1.06
CA VAL A 126 -8.49 0.51 -2.10
C VAL A 126 -7.81 0.56 -3.48
N CYS A 127 -7.96 -0.51 -4.26
CA CYS A 127 -7.41 -0.55 -5.61
C CYS A 127 -8.13 0.44 -6.53
N THR A 128 -7.36 1.31 -7.18
CA THR A 128 -7.88 2.35 -8.07
C THR A 128 -8.15 1.81 -9.48
N PRO A 129 -8.91 2.53 -10.32
CA PRO A 129 -9.18 2.12 -11.69
C PRO A 129 -7.90 1.76 -12.46
N GLY A 130 -7.95 0.66 -13.21
CA GLY A 130 -6.81 0.01 -13.86
C GLY A 130 -6.09 -1.02 -12.98
N SER A 131 -6.56 -1.23 -11.75
CA SER A 131 -6.02 -2.24 -10.84
C SER A 131 -7.12 -2.97 -10.06
N TYR A 132 -6.76 -4.10 -9.46
CA TYR A 132 -7.65 -4.98 -8.71
C TYR A 132 -6.89 -5.73 -7.62
N ALA A 133 -7.62 -6.35 -6.70
CA ALA A 133 -7.06 -7.27 -5.70
C ALA A 133 -8.02 -8.45 -5.53
N ASN A 134 -7.69 -9.59 -6.15
CA ASN A 134 -8.55 -10.78 -6.18
C ASN A 134 -8.48 -11.62 -4.89
N GLU A 135 -7.46 -11.40 -4.06
CA GLU A 135 -7.19 -12.17 -2.85
C GLU A 135 -7.08 -11.28 -1.61
N THR A 136 -7.22 -11.89 -0.44
CA THR A 136 -6.89 -11.25 0.83
C THR A 136 -5.38 -11.22 1.04
N ASN A 137 -4.93 -10.34 1.93
CA ASN A 137 -3.52 -10.18 2.29
C ASN A 137 -2.59 -9.75 1.14
N LEU A 138 -3.11 -9.02 0.15
CA LEU A 138 -2.25 -8.48 -0.91
C LEU A 138 -1.44 -7.26 -0.41
N PRO A 139 -0.13 -7.21 -0.71
CA PRO A 139 0.73 -6.09 -0.35
C PRO A 139 0.56 -4.89 -1.29
N SER A 140 0.11 -5.15 -2.52
CA SER A 140 -0.08 -4.17 -3.60
C SER A 140 -1.22 -4.58 -4.52
N CYS A 141 -1.92 -3.61 -5.10
CA CYS A 141 -2.93 -3.88 -6.11
C CYS A 141 -2.28 -4.41 -7.40
N LEU A 142 -2.93 -5.39 -8.02
CA LEU A 142 -2.54 -5.98 -9.28
C LEU A 142 -3.04 -5.11 -10.42
N ARG A 143 -2.18 -4.80 -11.39
CA ARG A 143 -2.61 -4.06 -12.59
C ARG A 143 -3.42 -4.99 -13.50
N CYS A 144 -4.44 -4.45 -14.16
CA CYS A 144 -5.10 -5.17 -15.24
C CYS A 144 -4.07 -5.52 -16.32
N ALA A 145 -4.09 -6.77 -16.80
CA ALA A 145 -3.25 -7.18 -17.91
C ALA A 145 -3.69 -6.47 -19.20
N ALA A 146 -2.80 -6.35 -20.18
CA ALA A 146 -3.19 -5.82 -21.48
C ALA A 146 -4.31 -6.69 -22.10
N GLY A 147 -5.28 -6.05 -22.74
CA GLY A 147 -6.53 -6.68 -23.18
C GLY A 147 -7.62 -6.71 -22.10
N THR A 148 -7.35 -6.19 -20.91
CA THR A 148 -8.35 -6.03 -19.83
C THR A 148 -8.31 -4.62 -19.26
N TYR A 149 -9.40 -4.21 -18.60
CA TYR A 149 -9.50 -2.91 -17.94
C TYR A 149 -10.35 -2.98 -16.66
N GLN A 150 -10.28 -1.94 -15.84
CA GLN A 150 -11.15 -1.81 -14.66
C GLN A 150 -11.46 -0.33 -14.40
N SER A 151 -12.73 0.06 -14.49
CA SER A 151 -13.14 1.47 -14.34
C SER A 151 -13.51 1.86 -12.91
N GLY A 152 -13.81 0.90 -12.04
CA GLY A 152 -14.22 1.14 -10.66
C GLY A 152 -13.11 0.88 -9.64
N GLU A 153 -13.30 1.44 -8.44
CA GLU A 153 -12.44 1.18 -7.29
C GLU A 153 -12.82 -0.11 -6.55
N GLY A 154 -11.85 -0.72 -5.87
CA GLY A 154 -12.13 -1.84 -4.96
C GLY A 154 -12.46 -3.16 -5.64
N ASN A 155 -12.22 -3.26 -6.95
CA ASN A 155 -12.57 -4.45 -7.71
C ASN A 155 -11.61 -5.61 -7.47
N THR A 156 -12.13 -6.82 -7.66
CA THR A 156 -11.41 -8.07 -7.50
C THR A 156 -11.03 -8.71 -8.84
N THR A 157 -11.46 -8.13 -9.96
CA THR A 157 -11.20 -8.62 -11.32
C THR A 157 -11.08 -7.46 -12.31
N CYS A 158 -10.55 -7.75 -13.50
CA CYS A 158 -10.60 -6.85 -14.65
C CYS A 158 -11.53 -7.44 -15.72
N ASP A 159 -12.20 -6.56 -16.46
CA ASP A 159 -13.07 -6.91 -17.57
C ASP A 159 -12.27 -7.01 -18.86
N LEU A 160 -12.69 -7.90 -19.77
CA LEU A 160 -12.11 -7.95 -21.11
C LEU A 160 -12.38 -6.64 -21.85
N CYS A 161 -11.38 -6.16 -22.58
CA CYS A 161 -11.56 -5.00 -23.44
C CYS A 161 -12.68 -5.28 -24.46
N PRO A 162 -13.70 -4.42 -24.60
CA PRO A 162 -14.80 -4.65 -25.52
C PRO A 162 -14.36 -4.54 -26.98
N GLU A 163 -15.18 -5.10 -27.89
CA GLU A 163 -15.03 -4.88 -29.33
C GLU A 163 -15.03 -3.38 -29.66
N SER A 164 -14.36 -3.00 -30.74
CA SER A 164 -14.07 -1.62 -31.16
C SER A 164 -12.99 -0.90 -30.32
N TYR A 165 -12.52 -1.51 -29.23
CA TYR A 165 -11.52 -0.91 -28.33
C TYR A 165 -10.32 -1.83 -28.10
N TRP A 166 -9.24 -1.23 -27.62
CA TRP A 166 -8.05 -1.89 -27.10
C TRP A 166 -7.66 -1.32 -25.73
N CYS A 167 -6.99 -2.12 -24.92
CA CYS A 167 -6.69 -1.81 -23.52
C CYS A 167 -5.22 -2.16 -23.23
N ALA A 168 -4.41 -1.15 -22.90
CA ALA A 168 -3.04 -1.38 -22.43
C ALA A 168 -3.03 -1.96 -21.00
N ALA A 169 -1.87 -2.42 -20.55
CA ALA A 169 -1.70 -2.87 -19.17
C ALA A 169 -2.02 -1.74 -18.17
N GLY A 170 -2.93 -2.00 -17.23
CA GLY A 170 -3.43 -1.04 -16.26
C GLY A 170 -4.41 -0.01 -16.82
N SER A 171 -5.08 -0.29 -17.94
CA SER A 171 -6.14 0.57 -18.46
C SER A 171 -7.28 0.69 -17.46
N SER A 172 -7.67 1.93 -17.13
CA SER A 172 -8.89 2.23 -16.39
C SER A 172 -10.12 2.38 -17.29
N ALA A 173 -9.88 2.55 -18.60
CA ALA A 173 -10.92 2.64 -19.62
C ALA A 173 -10.43 2.04 -20.95
N PRO A 174 -11.34 1.50 -21.77
CA PRO A 174 -11.02 1.07 -23.13
C PRO A 174 -10.68 2.26 -24.04
N THR A 175 -9.69 2.08 -24.92
CA THR A 175 -9.31 3.08 -25.93
C THR A 175 -9.84 2.65 -27.30
N PRO A 176 -10.62 3.48 -28.01
CA PRO A 176 -11.19 3.07 -29.30
C PRO A 176 -10.08 2.83 -30.33
N CYS A 177 -10.30 1.90 -31.24
CA CYS A 177 -9.50 1.79 -32.45
C CYS A 177 -9.58 3.10 -33.26
N ALA A 178 -8.47 3.47 -33.90
CA ALA A 178 -8.39 4.71 -34.66
C ALA A 178 -9.36 4.71 -35.84
N ALA A 179 -9.79 5.89 -36.29
CA ALA A 179 -10.59 6.01 -37.50
C ALA A 179 -9.84 5.38 -38.69
N GLY A 180 -10.57 4.69 -39.57
CA GLY A 180 -9.97 3.85 -40.62
C GLY A 180 -9.58 2.44 -40.16
N THR A 181 -9.76 2.11 -38.87
CA THR A 181 -9.57 0.76 -38.33
C THR A 181 -10.76 0.34 -37.48
N TYR A 182 -10.96 -0.97 -37.30
CA TYR A 182 -12.00 -1.54 -36.45
C TYR A 182 -11.46 -2.65 -35.54
N GLY A 183 -12.11 -2.84 -34.39
CA GLY A 183 -11.75 -3.87 -33.41
C GLY A 183 -12.76 -5.01 -33.39
N GLY A 184 -12.62 -5.99 -34.29
CA GLY A 184 -13.59 -7.08 -34.46
C GLY A 184 -13.58 -8.17 -33.38
N SER A 185 -12.88 -7.98 -32.26
CA SER A 185 -12.79 -8.97 -31.18
C SER A 185 -12.57 -8.30 -29.83
N LYS A 186 -13.04 -8.95 -28.76
CA LYS A 186 -12.72 -8.55 -27.39
C LYS A 186 -11.26 -8.83 -27.06
N GLY A 187 -10.71 -8.09 -26.09
CA GLY A 187 -9.40 -8.34 -25.53
C GLY A 187 -8.21 -7.80 -26.32
N LEU A 188 -8.44 -6.87 -27.26
CA LEU A 188 -7.33 -6.20 -27.95
C LEU A 188 -6.45 -5.45 -26.93
N GLN A 189 -5.16 -5.66 -27.05
CA GLN A 189 -4.14 -5.23 -26.08
C GLN A 189 -3.47 -3.92 -26.48
N ARG A 190 -3.45 -3.62 -27.78
CA ARG A 190 -2.77 -2.45 -28.37
C ARG A 190 -3.41 -2.05 -29.69
N ALA A 191 -3.15 -0.82 -30.12
CA ALA A 191 -3.72 -0.24 -31.33
C ALA A 191 -3.39 -1.05 -32.60
N GLU A 192 -2.23 -1.69 -32.66
CA GLU A 192 -1.76 -2.46 -33.82
C GLU A 192 -2.56 -3.75 -34.04
N GLN A 193 -3.41 -4.13 -33.09
CA GLN A 193 -4.34 -5.26 -33.26
C GLN A 193 -5.70 -4.82 -33.80
N CYS A 194 -5.92 -3.52 -33.97
CA CYS A 194 -7.04 -3.01 -34.76
C CYS A 194 -6.81 -3.37 -36.23
N THR A 195 -7.86 -3.82 -36.90
CA THR A 195 -7.79 -4.23 -38.31
C THR A 195 -8.14 -3.04 -39.19
N GLU A 196 -7.43 -2.86 -40.30
CA GLU A 196 -7.80 -1.83 -41.28
C GLU A 196 -9.24 -2.03 -41.77
N CYS A 197 -9.94 -0.93 -42.02
CA CYS A 197 -11.29 -0.99 -42.54
C CYS A 197 -11.28 -1.67 -43.93
N PRO A 198 -12.07 -2.74 -44.16
CA PRO A 198 -12.12 -3.37 -45.47
C PRO A 198 -12.80 -2.45 -46.49
N ALA A 199 -12.45 -2.66 -47.77
CA ALA A 199 -13.17 -2.03 -48.88
C ALA A 199 -14.68 -2.31 -48.81
N GLY A 200 -15.48 -1.35 -49.25
CA GLY A 200 -16.94 -1.35 -49.15
C GLY A 200 -17.47 -0.90 -47.79
N SER A 201 -16.61 -0.51 -46.84
CA SER A 201 -16.99 -0.02 -45.51
C SER A 201 -16.11 1.16 -45.08
N TRP A 202 -16.55 1.93 -44.09
CA TRP A 202 -15.75 2.94 -43.42
C TRP A 202 -15.82 2.72 -41.91
N CYS A 203 -14.78 3.14 -41.19
CA CYS A 203 -14.64 2.82 -39.78
C CYS A 203 -14.41 4.09 -38.96
N SER A 204 -15.27 4.30 -37.96
CA SER A 204 -15.20 5.44 -37.03
C SER A 204 -15.22 4.95 -35.59
N ALA A 205 -14.26 5.44 -34.79
CA ALA A 205 -14.06 5.02 -33.40
C ALA A 205 -14.04 3.49 -33.21
N GLY A 206 -13.41 2.77 -34.14
CA GLY A 206 -13.27 1.32 -34.07
C GLY A 206 -14.47 0.49 -34.53
N VAL A 207 -15.54 1.13 -35.00
CA VAL A 207 -16.76 0.47 -35.47
C VAL A 207 -16.73 0.34 -36.99
N LEU A 208 -17.00 -0.86 -37.51
CA LEU A 208 -17.14 -1.15 -38.94
C LEU A 208 -18.53 -0.73 -39.45
N ILE A 209 -18.59 0.16 -40.44
CA ILE A 209 -19.83 0.68 -40.99
C ILE A 209 -19.85 0.47 -42.52
N PRO A 210 -20.73 -0.39 -43.06
CA PRO A 210 -20.84 -0.58 -44.51
C PRO A 210 -21.21 0.71 -45.24
N CYS A 211 -20.74 0.86 -46.49
CA CYS A 211 -21.28 1.90 -47.37
C CYS A 211 -22.78 1.69 -47.58
N GLY A 212 -23.51 2.81 -47.71
CA GLY A 212 -24.94 2.78 -47.96
C GLY A 212 -25.30 2.19 -49.33
N ILE A 213 -26.57 1.89 -49.54
CA ILE A 213 -27.07 1.39 -50.82
C ILE A 213 -26.65 2.31 -51.98
N ALA A 214 -26.30 1.73 -53.12
CA ALA A 214 -25.79 2.43 -54.30
C ALA A 214 -24.52 3.29 -54.07
N THR A 215 -23.80 3.08 -52.97
CA THR A 215 -22.48 3.67 -52.73
C THR A 215 -21.43 2.60 -52.47
N TYR A 216 -20.17 2.87 -52.82
CA TYR A 216 -19.04 1.98 -52.61
C TYR A 216 -17.76 2.76 -52.30
N ASN A 217 -16.81 2.08 -51.66
CA ASN A 217 -15.40 2.46 -51.67
C ASN A 217 -14.59 1.22 -52.02
N ASP A 218 -13.52 1.39 -52.79
CA ASP A 218 -12.61 0.33 -53.21
C ASP A 218 -11.28 0.34 -52.41
N GLN A 219 -11.08 1.36 -51.58
CA GLN A 219 -9.89 1.53 -50.77
C GLN A 219 -10.12 1.04 -49.33
N PRO A 220 -9.23 0.19 -48.79
CA PRO A 220 -9.22 -0.08 -47.36
C PRO A 220 -8.85 1.18 -46.56
N GLY A 221 -9.09 1.15 -45.25
CA GLY A 221 -8.72 2.22 -44.34
C GLY A 221 -9.64 3.45 -44.36
N ALA A 222 -10.80 3.38 -45.01
CA ALA A 222 -11.77 4.47 -45.05
C ALA A 222 -12.23 4.86 -43.62
N SER A 223 -12.11 6.14 -43.28
CA SER A 223 -12.27 6.64 -41.90
C SER A 223 -13.59 7.36 -41.63
N ASN A 224 -14.38 7.63 -42.66
CA ASN A 224 -15.66 8.33 -42.57
C ASN A 224 -16.52 8.05 -43.81
N GLN A 225 -17.80 8.41 -43.72
CA GLN A 225 -18.79 8.21 -44.78
C GLN A 225 -18.42 8.86 -46.12
N GLY A 226 -17.63 9.94 -46.11
CA GLY A 226 -17.21 10.66 -47.33
C GLY A 226 -16.34 9.83 -48.26
N ALA A 227 -15.80 8.70 -47.80
CA ALA A 227 -15.09 7.75 -48.65
C ALA A 227 -16.03 6.93 -49.56
N CYS A 228 -17.33 6.83 -49.25
CA CYS A 228 -18.30 6.11 -50.07
C CYS A 228 -18.79 7.00 -51.22
N THR A 229 -18.58 6.57 -52.46
CA THR A 229 -18.97 7.27 -53.68
C THR A 229 -20.10 6.52 -54.40
N GLN A 230 -20.87 7.20 -55.25
CA GLN A 230 -21.96 6.56 -56.01
C GLN A 230 -21.42 5.44 -56.90
N CYS A 231 -22.11 4.30 -56.89
CA CYS A 231 -21.79 3.20 -57.80
C CYS A 231 -21.93 3.66 -59.26
N PRO A 232 -21.07 3.19 -60.18
CA PRO A 232 -21.24 3.40 -61.60
C PRO A 232 -22.58 2.83 -62.09
N ASP A 233 -23.14 3.43 -63.16
CA ASP A 233 -24.33 2.90 -63.82
C ASP A 233 -24.10 1.44 -64.24
N ASN A 234 -25.01 0.55 -63.82
CA ASN A 234 -24.98 -0.91 -64.03
C ASN A 234 -24.00 -1.71 -63.15
N ALA A 235 -23.49 -1.15 -62.06
CA ALA A 235 -22.74 -1.93 -61.08
C ALA A 235 -23.59 -3.04 -60.43
N VAL A 236 -23.03 -4.25 -60.32
CA VAL A 236 -23.67 -5.41 -59.69
C VAL A 236 -23.00 -5.66 -58.33
N SER A 237 -23.79 -5.95 -57.30
CA SER A 237 -23.28 -6.28 -55.96
C SER A 237 -22.43 -7.56 -56.00
N VAL A 238 -21.18 -7.50 -55.53
CA VAL A 238 -20.32 -8.68 -55.36
C VAL A 238 -20.72 -9.36 -54.04
N GLN A 239 -21.17 -10.62 -54.10
CA GLN A 239 -21.50 -11.45 -52.94
C GLN A 239 -20.26 -12.00 -52.24
#